data_AF-A0A125SL27-F1
#
_entry.id   AF-A0A125SL27-F1
#
_cell.length_a   1.000
_cell.length_b   1.000
_cell.length_c   1.000
_cell.angle_alpha   90.00
_cell.angle_beta   90.00
_cell.angle_gamma   90.00
#
_symmetry.space_group_name_H-M   'P 1'
#
loop_
_entity.id
_entity.type
_entity.pdbx_description
1 polymer ?
#
loop_
_entity_poly.entity_id
_entity_poly.type
_entity_poly.pdbx_seq_one_letter_code
_entity_poly.pdbx_strand_id
1 'polypeptide(L)'
;MKYLESVNTAVNKITDPATGEAVQIPNYEVLQRAARGLDESSYPSQTALIIQRLLGRGASFDMETAGPEQPLSFPKDHHLHPKMGPEWHYLSCDLNTKGPNGESQRIGVMIWLQKNRIVGTTAQTEAKWSDEESLICASKVTVVMKTDNGKGRLIRRNRNLQWPLKGGHIAYSKPGENFRFVCGPDSFSGSKNVLPLRAQVNDGDRMRLDLVADCQDELTPETAFFLRGVNGCGFTELPAPGFEYGWPQIKVSGTVMVEGKTYQVESGLGWIDHQNLNGSLENPPQQTPGYDSIPFVDDGQPFLGWCWMYLNLANKDTLMTIGLNVGPNPIGLSPQLPIISTSSYYTSIKEGKLDVTILSNPEKPPLVGEMKITNFQVLPTITNASGPYPPNALIPNGWTLTNVKDHTWAHALAGNVTAWSDDATFNAEDWSLASEMPVDFTDTSGQFANGTGYAEVIGYENSFSFQQRALVFLETGVLPGAIPEVSLAATKPILVKLGKKPRSHITQLRENFDGPIMDKISDILKGLEAEGKVEDDTQIVIAMVK
;
A
#
# COMPACT_ATOMS: atom_id res chain seq x y z
N MET A 1 -13.52 15.28 13.19
CA MET A 1 -13.56 16.76 13.06
C MET A 1 -12.44 17.46 13.79
N LYS A 2 -12.38 17.46 15.13
CA LYS A 2 -11.33 18.16 15.90
C LYS A 2 -9.89 17.87 15.42
N TYR A 3 -9.57 16.60 15.17
CA TYR A 3 -8.27 16.21 14.62
C TYR A 3 -7.99 16.86 13.26
N LEU A 4 -8.97 16.87 12.36
CA LEU A 4 -8.84 17.48 11.03
C LEU A 4 -8.65 19.01 11.13
N GLU A 5 -9.25 19.66 12.14
CA GLU A 5 -9.07 21.10 12.43
C GLU A 5 -7.67 21.38 12.99
N SER A 6 -7.14 20.50 13.86
CA SER A 6 -5.79 20.65 14.40
C SER A 6 -4.73 20.45 13.31
N VAL A 7 -4.90 19.47 12.42
CA VAL A 7 -4.02 19.27 11.26
C VAL A 7 -4.03 20.51 10.37
N ASN A 8 -5.21 21.03 10.00
CA ASN A 8 -5.32 22.24 9.18
C ASN A 8 -4.65 23.46 9.84
N THR A 9 -4.82 23.62 11.14
CA THR A 9 -4.17 24.69 11.90
C THR A 9 -2.66 24.57 11.90
N ALA A 10 -2.12 23.35 11.95
CA ALA A 10 -0.68 23.11 11.88
C ALA A 10 -0.13 23.34 10.47
N VAL A 11 -0.82 22.83 9.45
CA VAL A 11 -0.44 23.00 8.04
C VAL A 11 -0.45 24.48 7.63
N ASN A 12 -1.47 25.26 8.03
CA ASN A 12 -1.56 26.69 7.73
C ASN A 12 -0.47 27.56 8.37
N LYS A 13 0.34 27.02 9.30
CA LYS A 13 1.51 27.71 9.84
C LYS A 13 2.76 27.50 9.00
N ILE A 14 2.73 26.56 8.07
CA ILE A 14 3.83 26.28 7.14
C ILE A 14 3.70 27.26 5.98
N THR A 15 4.81 27.88 5.60
CA THR A 15 4.89 28.75 4.44
C THR A 15 5.52 27.98 3.29
N ASP A 16 4.88 28.01 2.13
CA ASP A 16 5.45 27.51 0.90
C ASP A 16 6.66 28.38 0.50
N PRO A 17 7.87 27.81 0.36
CA PRO A 17 9.05 28.58 0.01
C PRO A 17 9.03 29.14 -1.43
N ALA A 18 8.26 28.55 -2.35
CA ALA A 18 8.13 29.00 -3.73
C ALA A 18 7.15 30.16 -3.87
N THR A 19 5.99 30.08 -3.22
CA THR A 19 4.93 31.11 -3.34
C THR A 19 4.95 32.15 -2.22
N GLY A 20 5.54 31.81 -1.06
CA GLY A 20 5.50 32.63 0.15
C GLY A 20 4.15 32.60 0.87
N GLU A 21 3.19 31.80 0.39
CA GLU A 21 1.85 31.70 0.96
C GLU A 21 1.76 30.59 2.02
N ALA A 22 0.72 30.65 2.86
CA ALA A 22 0.45 29.59 3.82
C ALA A 22 -0.02 28.33 3.08
N VAL A 23 0.62 27.19 3.34
CA VAL A 23 0.22 25.90 2.78
C VAL A 23 -1.23 25.60 3.15
N GLN A 24 -2.04 25.20 2.17
CA GLN A 24 -3.44 24.80 2.36
C GLN A 24 -3.60 23.29 2.15
N ILE A 25 -4.55 22.68 2.87
CA ILE A 25 -4.95 21.28 2.60
C ILE A 25 -5.87 21.26 1.37
N PRO A 26 -5.52 20.56 0.28
CA PRO A 26 -6.37 20.49 -0.90
C PRO A 26 -7.72 19.86 -0.59
N ASN A 27 -8.81 20.44 -1.14
CA ASN A 27 -10.18 19.94 -0.98
C ASN A 27 -10.61 19.76 0.49
N TYR A 28 -10.08 20.58 1.40
CA TYR A 28 -10.33 20.46 2.84
C TYR A 28 -11.82 20.41 3.19
N GLU A 29 -12.67 21.18 2.49
CA GLU A 29 -14.12 21.15 2.72
C GLU A 29 -14.75 19.78 2.42
N VAL A 30 -14.26 19.05 1.41
CA VAL A 30 -14.71 17.69 1.09
C VAL A 30 -14.34 16.76 2.25
N LEU A 31 -13.09 16.84 2.73
CA LEU A 31 -12.62 16.06 3.88
C LEU A 31 -13.44 16.35 5.13
N GLN A 32 -13.78 17.62 5.38
CA GLN A 32 -14.63 18.02 6.51
C GLN A 32 -16.05 17.47 6.38
N ARG A 33 -16.69 17.57 5.21
CA ARG A 33 -18.03 17.00 4.99
C ARG A 33 -18.04 15.50 5.21
N ALA A 34 -17.08 14.78 4.63
CA ALA A 34 -16.95 13.33 4.81
C ALA A 34 -16.67 12.95 6.28
N ALA A 35 -15.83 13.72 6.98
CA ALA A 35 -15.55 13.50 8.40
C ALA A 35 -16.78 13.76 9.31
N ARG A 36 -17.69 14.67 8.94
CA ARG A 36 -18.97 14.89 9.66
C ARG A 36 -19.95 13.76 9.40
N GLY A 37 -20.03 13.27 8.16
CA GLY A 37 -20.90 12.16 7.76
C GLY A 37 -20.32 10.77 8.06
N LEU A 38 -19.21 10.68 8.80
CA LEU A 38 -18.48 9.43 9.00
C LEU A 38 -19.32 8.36 9.70
N ASP A 39 -20.20 8.76 10.62
CA ASP A 39 -21.09 7.83 11.34
C ASP A 39 -22.22 7.28 10.47
N GLU A 40 -22.61 8.02 9.44
CA GLU A 40 -23.69 7.67 8.50
C GLU A 40 -23.15 6.97 7.24
N SER A 41 -21.82 7.01 7.02
CA SER A 41 -21.17 6.35 5.90
C SER A 41 -21.43 4.84 5.91
N SER A 42 -21.71 4.27 4.73
CA SER A 42 -21.76 2.81 4.55
C SER A 42 -20.37 2.16 4.65
N TYR A 43 -19.31 2.95 4.56
CA TYR A 43 -17.91 2.50 4.54
C TYR A 43 -17.04 3.35 5.49
N PRO A 44 -17.39 3.44 6.79
CA PRO A 44 -16.79 4.42 7.71
C PRO A 44 -15.28 4.24 7.84
N SER A 45 -14.80 2.99 7.89
CA SER A 45 -13.36 2.71 8.00
C SER A 45 -12.59 3.19 6.77
N GLN A 46 -13.13 2.93 5.57
CA GLN A 46 -12.53 3.36 4.30
C GLN A 46 -12.59 4.88 4.16
N THR A 47 -13.69 5.53 4.54
CA THR A 47 -13.81 6.99 4.59
C THR A 47 -12.73 7.59 5.48
N ALA A 48 -12.52 7.07 6.69
CA ALA A 48 -11.48 7.54 7.59
C ALA A 48 -10.07 7.37 7.01
N LEU A 49 -9.77 6.20 6.42
CA LEU A 49 -8.46 5.91 5.82
C LEU A 49 -8.18 6.77 4.58
N ILE A 50 -9.18 7.03 3.75
CA ILE A 50 -9.04 7.92 2.59
C ILE A 50 -8.82 9.36 3.04
N ILE A 51 -9.53 9.83 4.07
CA ILE A 51 -9.25 11.15 4.65
C ILE A 51 -7.80 11.22 5.12
N GLN A 52 -7.33 10.22 5.89
CA GLN A 52 -5.93 10.14 6.33
C GLN A 52 -4.96 10.18 5.15
N ARG A 53 -5.21 9.39 4.10
CA ARG A 53 -4.35 9.37 2.91
C ARG A 53 -4.28 10.73 2.21
N LEU A 54 -5.40 11.44 2.10
CA LEU A 54 -5.47 12.77 1.49
C LEU A 54 -4.86 13.89 2.36
N LEU A 55 -4.67 13.66 3.66
CA LEU A 55 -3.85 14.53 4.51
C LEU A 55 -2.34 14.34 4.29
N GLY A 56 -1.95 13.22 3.67
CA GLY A 56 -0.60 12.68 3.53
C GLY A 56 0.33 13.00 4.71
N ARG A 57 1.28 13.94 4.61
CA ARG A 57 2.24 14.19 5.70
C ARG A 57 1.60 14.74 6.98
N GLY A 58 0.45 15.40 6.88
CA GLY A 58 -0.35 15.82 8.03
C GLY A 58 -1.10 14.68 8.72
N ALA A 59 -1.14 13.48 8.12
CA ALA A 59 -1.87 12.32 8.64
C ALA A 59 -1.33 11.82 9.99
N SER A 60 -0.05 12.06 10.31
CA SER A 60 0.56 11.68 11.58
C SER A 60 0.79 12.85 12.54
N PHE A 61 0.14 14.00 12.31
CA PHE A 61 0.21 15.14 13.23
C PHE A 61 -0.29 14.73 14.63
N ASP A 62 0.36 15.24 15.69
CA ASP A 62 -0.02 14.95 17.09
C ASP A 62 0.05 13.45 17.47
N MET A 63 0.98 12.71 16.86
CA MET A 63 1.30 11.31 17.16
C MET A 63 2.73 11.15 17.71
N GLU A 64 2.98 10.10 18.49
CA GLU A 64 4.33 9.77 18.94
C GLU A 64 5.18 9.23 17.77
N THR A 65 6.48 9.51 17.76
CA THR A 65 7.42 9.05 16.72
C THR A 65 8.67 8.49 17.39
N ALA A 66 9.13 7.33 16.95
CA ALA A 66 10.42 6.81 17.39
C ALA A 66 11.59 7.62 16.82
N GLY A 67 12.68 7.73 17.57
CA GLY A 67 13.86 8.44 17.12
C GLY A 67 15.04 8.25 18.05
N PRO A 68 16.19 8.89 17.78
CA PRO A 68 17.42 8.70 18.56
C PRO A 68 17.28 8.97 20.07
N GLU A 69 16.34 9.84 20.46
CA GLU A 69 16.05 10.13 21.86
C GLU A 69 15.22 9.04 22.57
N GLN A 70 14.58 8.17 21.79
CA GLN A 70 13.78 7.03 22.24
C GLN A 70 14.28 5.76 21.54
N PRO A 71 15.45 5.23 21.96
CA PRO A 71 16.06 4.08 21.29
C PRO A 71 15.16 2.84 21.38
N LEU A 72 15.24 1.97 20.36
CA LEU A 72 14.53 0.70 20.36
C LEU A 72 15.05 -0.20 21.49
N SER A 73 14.14 -0.92 22.12
CA SER A 73 14.36 -1.81 23.25
C SER A 73 13.58 -3.10 23.05
N PHE A 74 14.27 -4.23 23.02
CA PHE A 74 13.65 -5.54 22.82
C PHE A 74 13.59 -6.33 24.12
N PRO A 75 12.49 -7.05 24.40
CA PRO A 75 11.36 -7.35 23.50
C PRO A 75 10.26 -6.27 23.42
N LYS A 76 10.37 -5.15 24.16
CA LYS A 76 9.32 -4.13 24.28
C LYS A 76 8.81 -3.63 22.92
N ASP A 77 9.71 -3.33 22.00
CA ASP A 77 9.35 -2.73 20.70
C ASP A 77 9.06 -3.79 19.61
N HIS A 78 8.96 -5.07 20.00
CA HIS A 78 8.26 -6.07 19.20
C HIS A 78 6.75 -5.89 19.20
N HIS A 79 6.19 -5.21 20.18
CA HIS A 79 4.75 -5.01 20.31
C HIS A 79 4.25 -3.85 19.44
N LEU A 80 2.93 -3.75 19.31
CA LEU A 80 2.29 -2.65 18.59
C LEU A 80 2.48 -1.32 19.32
N HIS A 81 2.64 -0.23 18.57
CA HIS A 81 2.82 1.14 19.08
C HIS A 81 1.54 1.98 18.86
N PRO A 82 0.52 1.86 19.73
CA PRO A 82 -0.81 2.44 19.48
C PRO A 82 -0.82 3.98 19.34
N LYS A 83 0.16 4.66 19.92
CA LYS A 83 0.26 6.12 19.89
C LYS A 83 1.02 6.68 18.69
N MET A 84 1.69 5.84 17.93
CA MET A 84 2.37 6.21 16.69
C MET A 84 1.41 6.16 15.49
N GLY A 85 1.85 6.61 14.32
CA GLY A 85 1.10 6.60 13.07
C GLY A 85 0.96 5.20 12.45
N PRO A 86 1.06 5.07 11.11
CA PRO A 86 0.99 3.78 10.43
C PRO A 86 2.09 2.80 10.88
N GLU A 87 1.70 1.54 11.09
CA GLU A 87 2.60 0.48 11.54
C GLU A 87 2.24 -0.85 10.85
N TRP A 88 3.25 -1.59 10.43
CA TRP A 88 3.11 -2.77 9.58
C TRP A 88 3.88 -3.95 10.15
N HIS A 89 3.21 -5.10 10.17
CA HIS A 89 3.82 -6.41 10.36
C HIS A 89 3.59 -7.23 9.10
N TYR A 90 4.67 -7.53 8.38
CA TYR A 90 4.63 -8.37 7.18
C TYR A 90 5.14 -9.77 7.49
N LEU A 91 4.51 -10.77 6.90
CA LEU A 91 5.06 -12.12 6.76
C LEU A 91 4.94 -12.53 5.30
N SER A 92 6.08 -12.69 4.64
CA SER A 92 6.17 -13.22 3.29
C SER A 92 6.87 -14.57 3.29
N CYS A 93 6.41 -15.49 2.45
CA CYS A 93 6.85 -16.88 2.43
C CYS A 93 7.00 -17.40 1.00
N ASP A 94 8.03 -18.21 0.76
CA ASP A 94 8.15 -19.14 -0.36
C ASP A 94 8.05 -20.58 0.19
N LEU A 95 7.04 -21.31 -0.24
CA LEU A 95 6.65 -22.59 0.31
C LEU A 95 6.68 -23.68 -0.76
N ASN A 96 7.36 -24.78 -0.46
CA ASN A 96 7.16 -26.05 -1.15
C ASN A 96 6.11 -26.85 -0.38
N THR A 97 5.05 -27.25 -1.07
CA THR A 97 3.87 -27.84 -0.45
C THR A 97 3.42 -29.12 -1.15
N LYS A 98 2.62 -29.92 -0.45
CA LYS A 98 1.88 -31.06 -0.99
C LYS A 98 0.39 -30.79 -0.95
N GLY A 99 -0.25 -30.90 -2.10
CA GLY A 99 -1.70 -30.84 -2.22
C GLY A 99 -2.39 -32.11 -1.69
N PRO A 100 -3.72 -32.14 -1.68
CA PRO A 100 -4.51 -33.22 -1.11
C PRO A 100 -4.33 -34.57 -1.82
N ASN A 101 -3.84 -34.59 -3.07
CA ASN A 101 -3.57 -35.82 -3.82
C ASN A 101 -2.06 -36.15 -3.88
N GLY A 102 -1.24 -35.48 -3.06
CA GLY A 102 0.22 -35.67 -3.01
C GLY A 102 1.00 -34.93 -4.11
N GLU A 103 0.33 -34.09 -4.91
CA GLU A 103 0.97 -33.26 -5.92
C GLU A 103 1.88 -32.21 -5.27
N SER A 104 3.07 -31.99 -5.82
CA SER A 104 3.94 -30.90 -5.38
C SER A 104 3.43 -29.57 -5.91
N GLN A 105 3.44 -28.54 -5.07
CA GLN A 105 3.06 -27.18 -5.45
C GLN A 105 3.96 -26.17 -4.76
N ARG A 106 4.49 -25.20 -5.51
CA ARG A 106 5.21 -24.05 -4.95
C ARG A 106 4.26 -22.87 -4.76
N ILE A 107 4.22 -22.32 -3.55
CA ILE A 107 3.26 -21.28 -3.14
C ILE A 107 4.01 -20.11 -2.51
N GLY A 108 3.78 -18.91 -3.03
CA GLY A 108 4.15 -17.66 -2.38
C GLY A 108 2.99 -17.19 -1.51
N VAL A 109 3.27 -16.79 -0.28
CA VAL A 109 2.28 -16.18 0.63
C VAL A 109 2.80 -14.83 1.09
N MET A 110 1.94 -13.83 1.14
CA MET A 110 2.21 -12.53 1.76
C MET A 110 1.04 -12.15 2.66
N ILE A 111 1.31 -11.90 3.94
CA ILE A 111 0.35 -11.51 4.97
C ILE A 111 0.77 -10.17 5.54
N TRP A 112 -0.15 -9.22 5.52
CA TRP A 112 0.00 -7.90 6.10
C TRP A 112 -0.95 -7.78 7.27
N LEU A 113 -0.43 -7.44 8.45
CA LEU A 113 -1.22 -6.84 9.51
C LEU A 113 -0.75 -5.41 9.68
N GLN A 114 -1.65 -4.46 9.40
CA GLN A 114 -1.34 -3.04 9.42
C GLN A 114 -2.25 -2.36 10.43
N LYS A 115 -1.69 -1.43 11.19
CA LYS A 115 -2.40 -0.51 12.06
C LYS A 115 -2.28 0.90 11.50
N ASN A 116 -3.40 1.57 11.33
CA ASN A 116 -3.45 3.00 11.02
C ASN A 116 -4.10 3.74 12.19
N ARG A 117 -3.37 4.70 12.77
CA ARG A 117 -3.93 5.60 13.77
C ARG A 117 -4.69 6.72 13.05
N ILE A 118 -5.98 6.87 13.35
CA ILE A 118 -6.87 7.77 12.59
C ILE A 118 -7.11 9.14 13.25
N VAL A 119 -6.57 9.36 14.45
CA VAL A 119 -6.64 10.64 15.16
C VAL A 119 -5.38 10.87 15.99
N GLY A 120 -4.99 12.12 16.17
CA GLY A 120 -3.93 12.53 17.10
C GLY A 120 -4.24 12.16 18.55
N THR A 121 -3.21 12.13 19.39
CA THR A 121 -3.29 11.75 20.82
C THR A 121 -4.10 12.75 21.65
N THR A 122 -4.06 14.04 21.31
CA THR A 122 -4.86 15.09 21.93
C THR A 122 -6.35 14.86 21.63
N ALA A 123 -6.70 14.65 20.36
CA ALA A 123 -8.07 14.41 19.94
C ALA A 123 -8.66 13.11 20.53
N GLN A 124 -7.85 12.04 20.62
CA GLN A 124 -8.23 10.80 21.31
C GLN A 124 -8.57 11.07 22.78
N THR A 125 -7.69 11.79 23.49
CA THR A 125 -7.85 12.08 24.92
C THR A 125 -9.12 12.86 25.20
N GLU A 126 -9.39 13.90 24.41
CA GLU A 126 -10.61 14.71 24.54
C GLU A 126 -11.89 13.91 24.28
N ALA A 127 -11.84 12.97 23.32
CA ALA A 127 -12.96 12.09 23.00
C ALA A 127 -13.13 10.95 24.02
N LYS A 128 -12.18 10.78 24.95
CA LYS A 128 -12.11 9.66 25.91
C LYS A 128 -12.09 8.30 25.22
N TRP A 129 -11.47 8.24 24.04
CA TRP A 129 -11.30 6.99 23.30
C TRP A 129 -10.14 6.19 23.90
N SER A 130 -10.33 4.89 23.99
CA SER A 130 -9.25 3.92 24.17
C SER A 130 -8.27 3.98 23.00
N ASP A 131 -7.10 3.37 23.19
CA ASP A 131 -6.13 3.24 22.11
C ASP A 131 -6.77 2.48 20.94
N GLU A 132 -7.46 1.37 21.20
CA GLU A 132 -8.13 0.56 20.19
C GLU A 132 -9.17 1.34 19.36
N GLU A 133 -9.95 2.22 19.99
CA GLU A 133 -10.95 3.05 19.29
C GLU A 133 -10.31 4.08 18.34
N SER A 134 -9.06 4.46 18.59
CA SER A 134 -8.28 5.40 17.76
C SER A 134 -7.58 4.74 16.57
N LEU A 135 -7.72 3.42 16.40
CA LEU A 135 -7.03 2.63 15.39
C LEU A 135 -8.01 1.99 14.40
N ILE A 136 -7.59 1.94 13.14
CA ILE A 136 -8.15 1.03 12.14
C ILE A 136 -7.06 0.04 11.78
N CYS A 137 -7.31 -1.24 11.99
CA CYS A 137 -6.42 -2.31 11.57
C CYS A 137 -6.90 -2.91 10.26
N ALA A 138 -5.97 -3.25 9.39
CA ALA A 138 -6.20 -3.93 8.14
C ALA A 138 -5.45 -5.25 8.12
N SER A 139 -6.02 -6.25 7.46
CA SER A 139 -5.27 -7.41 7.03
C SER A 139 -5.41 -7.65 5.54
N LYS A 140 -4.27 -7.83 4.87
CA LYS A 140 -4.15 -8.13 3.44
C LYS A 140 -3.43 -9.45 3.29
N VAL A 141 -3.92 -10.32 2.41
CA VAL A 141 -3.33 -11.65 2.20
C VAL A 141 -3.40 -11.98 0.73
N THR A 142 -2.23 -12.29 0.20
CA THR A 142 -2.05 -12.69 -1.19
C THR A 142 -1.37 -14.05 -1.22
N VAL A 143 -1.94 -14.97 -1.97
CA VAL A 143 -1.37 -16.29 -2.25
C VAL A 143 -1.10 -16.38 -3.75
N VAL A 144 0.11 -16.76 -4.14
CA VAL A 144 0.50 -16.98 -5.53
C VAL A 144 0.90 -18.42 -5.69
N MET A 145 0.14 -19.16 -6.50
CA MET A 145 0.48 -20.53 -6.85
C MET A 145 1.30 -20.55 -8.14
N LYS A 146 2.55 -20.98 -8.08
CA LYS A 146 3.39 -21.09 -9.26
C LYS A 146 2.89 -22.24 -10.16
N THR A 147 2.56 -21.96 -11.42
CA THR A 147 2.10 -23.00 -12.35
C THR A 147 3.26 -23.56 -13.19
N ASP A 148 3.03 -24.69 -13.86
CA ASP A 148 4.06 -25.39 -14.66
C ASP A 148 4.65 -24.55 -15.80
N ASN A 149 3.89 -23.58 -16.32
CA ASN A 149 4.37 -22.67 -17.37
C ASN A 149 5.23 -21.51 -16.80
N GLY A 150 5.52 -21.53 -15.50
CA GLY A 150 6.28 -20.51 -14.78
C GLY A 150 5.45 -19.33 -14.29
N LYS A 151 4.22 -19.13 -14.78
CA LYS A 151 3.34 -18.03 -14.37
C LYS A 151 2.55 -18.39 -13.12
N GLY A 152 2.44 -17.44 -12.22
CA GLY A 152 1.80 -17.53 -10.92
C GLY A 152 0.34 -17.20 -11.04
N ARG A 153 -0.51 -18.05 -10.49
CA ARG A 153 -1.94 -17.81 -10.34
C ARG A 153 -2.20 -17.16 -9.00
N LEU A 154 -2.88 -16.02 -9.03
CA LEU A 154 -3.08 -15.16 -7.87
C LEU A 154 -4.41 -15.42 -7.19
N ILE A 155 -4.39 -15.53 -5.87
CA ILE A 155 -5.56 -15.69 -5.02
C ILE A 155 -5.44 -14.67 -3.89
N ARG A 156 -6.39 -13.74 -3.85
CA ARG A 156 -6.43 -12.70 -2.81
C ARG A 156 -7.59 -12.93 -1.86
N ARG A 157 -7.38 -12.59 -0.60
CA ARG A 157 -8.46 -12.50 0.37
C ARG A 157 -9.45 -11.38 0.03
N ASN A 158 -10.64 -11.46 0.59
CA ASN A 158 -11.47 -10.27 0.75
C ASN A 158 -10.85 -9.29 1.74
N ARG A 159 -11.10 -8.00 1.53
CA ARG A 159 -10.60 -6.93 2.39
C ARG A 159 -11.07 -7.15 3.84
N ASN A 160 -10.13 -7.21 4.78
CA ASN A 160 -10.41 -7.26 6.21
C ASN A 160 -10.00 -5.94 6.84
N LEU A 161 -10.98 -5.13 7.25
CA LEU A 161 -10.79 -3.88 7.97
C LEU A 161 -11.55 -3.93 9.28
N GLN A 162 -10.87 -3.60 10.36
CA GLN A 162 -11.37 -3.72 11.72
C GLN A 162 -11.21 -2.38 12.42
N TRP A 163 -12.34 -1.80 12.83
CA TRP A 163 -12.39 -0.59 13.62
C TRP A 163 -13.36 -0.78 14.79
N PRO A 164 -12.88 -0.78 16.04
CA PRO A 164 -13.73 -1.02 17.22
C PRO A 164 -14.96 -0.12 17.32
N LEU A 165 -14.85 1.15 16.95
CA LEU A 165 -15.98 2.09 16.94
C LEU A 165 -17.09 1.70 15.95
N LYS A 166 -16.79 0.82 15.01
CA LYS A 166 -17.72 0.31 13.99
C LYS A 166 -17.93 -1.22 14.11
N GLY A 167 -17.72 -1.76 15.31
CA GLY A 167 -17.97 -3.17 15.63
C GLY A 167 -16.86 -4.12 15.19
N GLY A 168 -15.73 -3.61 14.68
CA GLY A 168 -14.56 -4.43 14.37
C GLY A 168 -13.86 -4.93 15.63
N HIS A 169 -13.11 -6.03 15.49
CA HIS A 169 -12.34 -6.60 16.58
C HIS A 169 -10.84 -6.45 16.32
N ILE A 170 -10.14 -5.79 17.24
CA ILE A 170 -8.67 -5.74 17.26
C ILE A 170 -8.20 -6.08 18.67
N ALA A 171 -7.02 -6.69 18.78
CA ALA A 171 -6.37 -6.93 20.06
C ALA A 171 -4.86 -7.03 19.87
N TYR A 172 -4.08 -6.55 20.81
CA TYR A 172 -2.63 -6.66 20.77
C TYR A 172 -2.04 -6.81 22.17
N SER A 173 -0.91 -7.50 22.25
CA SER A 173 -0.15 -7.69 23.48
C SER A 173 0.59 -6.42 23.91
N LYS A 174 0.90 -6.32 25.20
CA LYS A 174 1.70 -5.25 25.81
C LYS A 174 3.12 -5.72 26.14
N PRO A 175 4.08 -4.79 26.30
CA PRO A 175 5.42 -5.13 26.75
C PRO A 175 5.44 -6.03 27.99
N GLY A 176 6.16 -7.16 27.88
CA GLY A 176 6.28 -8.17 28.94
C GLY A 176 5.37 -9.39 28.75
N GLU A 177 4.35 -9.28 27.89
CA GLU A 177 3.49 -10.38 27.45
C GLU A 177 4.10 -11.11 26.23
N ASN A 178 3.52 -12.25 25.87
CA ASN A 178 3.83 -12.90 24.59
C ASN A 178 3.31 -12.05 23.43
N PHE A 179 4.06 -11.98 22.33
CA PHE A 179 3.66 -11.20 21.16
C PHE A 179 2.32 -11.66 20.61
N ARG A 180 1.44 -10.69 20.34
CA ARG A 180 0.12 -10.89 19.74
C ARG A 180 -0.34 -9.63 19.02
N PHE A 181 -0.83 -9.79 17.81
CA PHE A 181 -1.56 -8.78 17.04
C PHE A 181 -2.73 -9.46 16.30
N VAL A 182 -3.96 -9.05 16.60
CA VAL A 182 -5.22 -9.57 16.05
C VAL A 182 -5.94 -8.48 15.25
N CYS A 183 -6.38 -8.85 14.05
CA CYS A 183 -7.24 -8.06 13.18
C CYS A 183 -8.43 -8.93 12.76
N GLY A 184 -9.51 -8.91 13.55
CA GLY A 184 -10.71 -9.67 13.29
C GLY A 184 -10.41 -11.17 13.36
N PRO A 185 -10.63 -11.94 12.26
CA PRO A 185 -10.36 -13.37 12.23
C PRO A 185 -8.88 -13.73 12.05
N ASP A 186 -8.00 -12.75 11.81
CA ASP A 186 -6.58 -13.00 11.55
C ASP A 186 -5.72 -12.58 12.73
N SER A 187 -4.57 -13.24 12.88
CA SER A 187 -3.64 -12.91 13.95
C SER A 187 -2.21 -13.33 13.67
N PHE A 188 -1.27 -12.54 14.19
CA PHE A 188 0.07 -12.99 14.51
C PHE A 188 0.18 -13.20 16.01
N SER A 189 0.77 -14.32 16.44
CA SER A 189 1.01 -14.63 17.85
C SER A 189 2.28 -15.43 18.02
N GLY A 190 3.06 -15.17 19.05
CA GLY A 190 4.35 -15.84 19.23
C GLY A 190 4.90 -15.73 20.64
N SER A 191 6.22 -15.91 20.77
CA SER A 191 6.90 -15.72 22.06
C SER A 191 7.06 -14.22 22.39
N LYS A 192 7.73 -13.89 23.50
CA LYS A 192 8.11 -12.51 23.80
C LYS A 192 9.03 -11.90 22.72
N ASN A 193 9.88 -12.72 22.09
CA ASN A 193 10.78 -12.32 21.01
C ASN A 193 10.22 -12.66 19.63
N VAL A 194 8.88 -12.66 19.50
CA VAL A 194 8.11 -12.95 18.29
C VAL A 194 8.20 -14.41 17.83
N LEU A 195 9.40 -14.96 17.66
CA LEU A 195 9.61 -16.33 17.16
C LEU A 195 9.52 -17.39 18.29
N PRO A 196 8.93 -18.57 18.05
CA PRO A 196 8.19 -18.93 16.84
C PRO A 196 6.89 -18.10 16.72
N LEU A 197 6.63 -17.60 15.51
CA LEU A 197 5.46 -16.79 15.17
C LEU A 197 4.43 -17.65 14.46
N ARG A 198 3.26 -17.82 15.05
CA ARG A 198 2.08 -18.38 14.40
C ARG A 198 1.27 -17.29 13.72
N ALA A 199 1.13 -17.39 12.41
CA ALA A 199 0.30 -16.54 11.57
C ALA A 199 -0.97 -17.28 11.16
N GLN A 200 -2.12 -16.75 11.54
CA GLN A 200 -3.44 -17.31 11.23
C GLN A 200 -4.25 -16.34 10.39
N VAL A 201 -4.84 -16.85 9.31
CA VAL A 201 -5.76 -16.12 8.43
C VAL A 201 -7.01 -16.95 8.25
N ASN A 202 -8.19 -16.32 8.29
CA ASN A 202 -9.45 -17.01 8.05
C ASN A 202 -10.45 -16.13 7.29
N ASP A 203 -10.58 -16.41 5.99
CA ASP A 203 -11.57 -15.82 5.05
C ASP A 203 -12.61 -16.88 4.63
N GLY A 204 -13.09 -17.66 5.61
CA GLY A 204 -14.09 -18.70 5.37
C GLY A 204 -13.56 -19.85 4.52
N ASP A 205 -14.32 -20.29 3.52
CA ASP A 205 -13.94 -21.39 2.62
C ASP A 205 -13.02 -20.94 1.47
N ARG A 206 -12.81 -19.63 1.30
CA ARG A 206 -11.98 -19.06 0.23
C ARG A 206 -10.50 -19.21 0.54
N MET A 207 -10.11 -18.91 1.79
CA MET A 207 -8.71 -18.92 2.23
C MET A 207 -8.61 -19.15 3.74
N ARG A 208 -7.77 -20.09 4.16
CA ARG A 208 -7.31 -20.22 5.55
C ARG A 208 -5.83 -20.52 5.58
N LEU A 209 -5.08 -19.78 6.38
CA LEU A 209 -3.65 -20.02 6.58
C LEU A 209 -3.42 -20.31 8.06
N ASP A 210 -2.59 -21.31 8.33
CA ASP A 210 -2.08 -21.59 9.68
C ASP A 210 -0.60 -21.92 9.54
N LEU A 211 0.22 -20.87 9.58
CA LEU A 211 1.65 -20.93 9.33
C LEU A 211 2.42 -20.70 10.63
N VAL A 212 3.51 -21.41 10.81
CA VAL A 212 4.48 -21.17 11.91
C VAL A 212 5.81 -20.81 11.28
N ALA A 213 6.26 -19.59 11.55
CA ALA A 213 7.58 -19.08 11.21
C ALA A 213 8.51 -19.21 12.43
N ASP A 214 9.71 -19.73 12.22
CA ASP A 214 10.72 -19.92 13.25
C ASP A 214 12.12 -19.55 12.76
N CYS A 215 13.07 -19.31 13.66
CA CYS A 215 14.44 -18.98 13.26
C CYS A 215 15.16 -20.19 12.67
N GLN A 216 16.24 -19.93 11.92
CA GLN A 216 17.18 -20.99 11.51
C GLN A 216 17.77 -21.70 12.74
N ASP A 217 18.19 -22.96 12.58
CA ASP A 217 18.74 -23.77 13.68
C ASP A 217 20.00 -23.15 14.30
N GLU A 218 20.72 -22.35 13.51
CA GLU A 218 21.91 -21.62 13.95
C GLU A 218 21.58 -20.36 14.77
N LEU A 219 20.35 -19.86 14.74
CA LEU A 219 19.95 -18.60 15.36
C LEU A 219 19.08 -18.84 16.60
N THR A 220 18.94 -17.79 17.41
CA THR A 220 17.96 -17.71 18.49
C THR A 220 16.95 -16.62 18.15
N PRO A 221 15.72 -16.63 18.70
CA PRO A 221 14.76 -15.55 18.49
C PRO A 221 15.34 -14.14 18.72
N GLU A 222 16.21 -13.99 19.72
CA GLU A 222 16.88 -12.74 20.09
C GLU A 222 17.97 -12.30 19.10
N THR A 223 18.51 -13.22 18.30
CA THR A 223 19.59 -12.95 17.33
C THR A 223 19.15 -13.09 15.88
N ALA A 224 17.89 -13.44 15.65
CA ALA A 224 17.33 -13.75 14.33
C ALA A 224 16.78 -12.53 13.56
N PHE A 225 16.92 -11.32 14.10
CA PHE A 225 16.55 -10.08 13.42
C PHE A 225 17.70 -9.08 13.38
N PHE A 226 17.58 -8.10 12.49
CA PHE A 226 18.51 -6.98 12.42
C PHE A 226 17.76 -5.66 12.24
N LEU A 227 18.39 -4.59 12.72
CA LEU A 227 17.88 -3.23 12.61
C LEU A 227 18.17 -2.64 11.23
N ARG A 228 17.19 -1.97 10.64
CA ARG A 228 17.32 -1.20 9.40
C ARG A 228 17.49 0.29 9.72
N GLY A 229 17.23 1.17 8.76
CA GLY A 229 17.41 2.60 8.93
C GLY A 229 18.87 3.07 8.84
N VAL A 230 19.08 4.35 9.17
CA VAL A 230 20.36 5.04 8.95
C VAL A 230 21.47 4.38 9.75
N ASN A 231 22.52 3.94 9.06
CA ASN A 231 23.64 3.22 9.67
C ASN A 231 23.23 1.99 10.50
N GLY A 232 22.07 1.38 10.22
CA GLY A 232 21.56 0.20 10.94
C GLY A 232 21.11 0.49 12.38
N CYS A 233 20.75 1.74 12.70
CA CYS A 233 20.33 2.14 14.05
C CYS A 233 18.89 1.76 14.41
N GLY A 234 18.09 1.32 13.44
CA GLY A 234 16.68 1.02 13.58
C GLY A 234 15.75 2.18 13.21
N PHE A 235 16.26 3.38 12.92
CA PHE A 235 15.43 4.58 12.68
C PHE A 235 15.48 5.09 11.24
N THR A 236 14.34 5.58 10.78
CA THR A 236 14.21 6.30 9.51
C THR A 236 14.27 7.81 9.72
N GLU A 237 14.71 8.54 8.69
CA GLU A 237 14.84 9.99 8.71
C GLU A 237 13.57 10.70 8.23
N LEU A 238 13.55 12.03 8.38
CA LEU A 238 12.60 12.89 7.69
C LEU A 238 12.64 12.62 6.17
N PRO A 239 11.49 12.71 5.46
CA PRO A 239 10.18 13.17 5.94
C PRO A 239 9.30 12.08 6.59
N ALA A 240 9.81 10.85 6.72
CA ALA A 240 9.05 9.69 7.23
C ALA A 240 9.73 9.06 8.47
N PRO A 241 9.90 9.82 9.57
CA PRO A 241 10.59 9.33 10.75
C PRO A 241 9.82 8.19 11.42
N GLY A 242 10.55 7.30 12.07
CA GLY A 242 9.98 6.11 12.68
C GLY A 242 11.05 5.04 12.86
N PHE A 243 10.65 3.78 12.79
CA PHE A 243 11.57 2.66 12.98
C PHE A 243 11.30 1.51 12.03
N GLU A 244 12.32 0.68 11.85
CA GLU A 244 12.27 -0.41 10.91
C GLU A 244 13.30 -1.52 11.24
N TYR A 245 12.86 -2.77 11.25
CA TYR A 245 13.73 -3.95 11.42
C TYR A 245 13.05 -5.21 10.85
N GLY A 246 13.77 -6.33 10.75
CA GLY A 246 13.21 -7.56 10.14
C GLY A 246 13.96 -8.86 10.45
N TRP A 247 13.28 -9.99 10.23
CA TRP A 247 13.79 -11.35 10.43
C TRP A 247 13.97 -12.04 9.07
N PRO A 248 15.20 -12.10 8.54
CA PRO A 248 15.48 -12.84 7.31
C PRO A 248 15.45 -14.34 7.53
N GLN A 249 15.34 -15.11 6.44
CA GLN A 249 15.61 -16.55 6.42
C GLN A 249 14.85 -17.36 7.47
N ILE A 250 13.64 -16.96 7.87
CA ILE A 250 12.86 -17.76 8.83
C ILE A 250 12.36 -19.04 8.15
N LYS A 251 12.40 -20.17 8.86
CA LYS A 251 11.80 -21.42 8.42
C LYS A 251 10.29 -21.31 8.56
N VAL A 252 9.54 -21.77 7.57
CA VAL A 252 8.07 -21.74 7.60
C VAL A 252 7.50 -23.16 7.46
N SER A 253 6.53 -23.47 8.30
CA SER A 253 5.77 -24.73 8.29
C SER A 253 4.28 -24.45 8.48
N GLY A 254 3.43 -25.47 8.35
CA GLY A 254 2.00 -25.37 8.60
C GLY A 254 1.16 -25.70 7.36
N THR A 255 0.04 -25.00 7.18
CA THR A 255 -0.93 -25.29 6.12
C THR A 255 -1.41 -24.03 5.40
N VAL A 256 -1.65 -24.18 4.10
CA VAL A 256 -2.27 -23.18 3.24
C VAL A 256 -3.53 -23.79 2.63
N MET A 257 -4.70 -23.28 2.97
CA MET A 257 -5.95 -23.62 2.28
C MET A 257 -6.36 -22.46 1.39
N VAL A 258 -6.56 -22.75 0.10
CA VAL A 258 -7.13 -21.82 -0.86
C VAL A 258 -8.07 -22.56 -1.81
N GLU A 259 -9.19 -21.94 -2.16
CA GLU A 259 -10.18 -22.49 -3.10
C GLU A 259 -10.65 -23.92 -2.71
N GLY A 260 -10.82 -24.14 -1.41
CA GLY A 260 -11.25 -25.44 -0.86
C GLY A 260 -10.19 -26.55 -0.90
N LYS A 261 -8.95 -26.27 -1.32
CA LYS A 261 -7.84 -27.24 -1.30
C LYS A 261 -6.83 -26.87 -0.23
N THR A 262 -6.47 -27.85 0.60
CA THR A 262 -5.45 -27.69 1.63
C THR A 262 -4.11 -28.24 1.15
N TYR A 263 -3.08 -27.41 1.27
CA TYR A 263 -1.69 -27.70 0.96
C TYR A 263 -0.90 -27.77 2.26
N GLN A 264 -0.23 -28.89 2.49
CA GLN A 264 0.68 -29.08 3.61
C GLN A 264 2.05 -28.53 3.26
N VAL A 265 2.63 -27.67 4.08
CA VAL A 265 4.00 -27.16 3.88
C VAL A 265 4.99 -28.27 4.22
N GLU A 266 5.83 -28.66 3.25
CA GLU A 266 6.93 -29.61 3.44
C GLU A 266 8.22 -28.87 3.82
N SER A 267 8.46 -27.73 3.19
CA SER A 267 9.54 -26.80 3.52
C SER A 267 9.13 -25.39 3.11
N GLY A 268 9.62 -24.39 3.82
CA GLY A 268 9.35 -23.01 3.50
C GLY A 268 10.40 -22.08 4.08
N LEU A 269 10.63 -20.98 3.38
CA LEU A 269 11.42 -19.85 3.87
C LEU A 269 10.54 -18.62 3.87
N GLY A 270 10.81 -17.69 4.77
CA GLY A 270 10.09 -16.44 4.84
C GLY A 270 10.94 -15.25 5.24
N TRP A 271 10.23 -14.13 5.41
CA TRP A 271 10.75 -12.89 5.96
C TRP A 271 9.65 -12.27 6.81
N ILE A 272 10.01 -11.77 8.00
CA ILE A 272 9.13 -10.90 8.79
C ILE A 272 9.68 -9.49 8.74
N ASP A 273 8.80 -8.54 8.49
CA ASP A 273 9.10 -7.12 8.55
C ASP A 273 8.30 -6.46 9.68
N HIS A 274 8.93 -5.61 10.47
CA HIS A 274 8.22 -4.71 11.39
C HIS A 274 8.67 -3.27 11.15
N GLN A 275 7.70 -2.41 10.86
CA GLN A 275 7.93 -1.03 10.50
C GLN A 275 6.87 -0.10 11.09
N ASN A 276 7.29 1.08 11.53
CA ASN A 276 6.43 2.24 11.77
C ASN A 276 7.04 3.43 11.04
N LEU A 277 6.25 4.09 10.18
CA LEU A 277 6.68 5.29 9.45
C LEU A 277 5.63 6.38 9.62
N ASN A 278 5.98 7.43 10.36
CA ASN A 278 5.11 8.57 10.55
C ASN A 278 5.33 9.61 9.47
N GLY A 279 4.26 10.24 8.98
CA GLY A 279 4.39 11.46 8.20
C GLY A 279 4.84 12.62 9.10
N SER A 280 5.95 13.26 8.79
CA SER A 280 6.33 14.52 9.47
C SER A 280 5.87 15.73 8.66
N LEU A 281 5.51 16.84 9.30
CA LEU A 281 5.34 18.13 8.60
C LEU A 281 6.69 18.82 8.31
N GLU A 282 7.79 18.35 8.91
CA GLU A 282 9.12 18.94 8.80
C GLU A 282 9.91 18.38 7.61
N ASN A 283 10.45 19.25 6.76
CA ASN A 283 11.28 18.81 5.64
C ASN A 283 12.60 18.19 6.11
N PRO A 284 13.18 17.25 5.34
CA PRO A 284 14.56 16.83 5.59
C PRO A 284 15.52 18.03 5.51
N PRO A 285 16.66 18.00 6.21
CA PRO A 285 17.68 19.05 6.10
C PRO A 285 18.09 19.28 4.64
N GLN A 286 18.15 20.54 4.21
CA GLN A 286 18.38 21.00 2.81
C GLN A 286 19.73 20.60 2.17
N GLN A 287 20.51 19.69 2.76
CA GLN A 287 21.84 19.32 2.25
C GLN A 287 21.81 18.29 1.11
N THR A 288 20.65 17.81 0.67
CA THR A 288 20.54 16.88 -0.45
C THR A 288 19.97 17.59 -1.69
N PRO A 289 20.81 17.98 -2.67
CA PRO A 289 20.33 18.55 -3.93
C PRO A 289 19.31 17.61 -4.59
N GLY A 290 18.11 18.11 -4.89
CA GLY A 290 17.03 17.34 -5.53
C GLY A 290 15.93 16.79 -4.60
N TYR A 291 16.04 16.99 -3.28
CA TYR A 291 14.90 16.85 -2.37
C TYR A 291 14.21 18.21 -2.24
N ASP A 292 13.35 18.54 -3.20
CA ASP A 292 12.59 19.78 -3.13
C ASP A 292 11.64 19.78 -1.92
N SER A 293 11.61 20.94 -1.27
CA SER A 293 10.72 21.27 -0.16
C SER A 293 9.25 21.09 -0.53
N ILE A 294 8.47 20.50 0.39
CA ILE A 294 6.99 20.49 0.41
C ILE A 294 6.31 20.11 -0.93
N PRO A 295 6.08 18.82 -1.23
CA PRO A 295 5.25 18.42 -2.37
C PRO A 295 3.74 18.70 -2.17
N PHE A 296 3.35 19.41 -1.12
CA PHE A 296 1.95 19.55 -0.72
C PHE A 296 1.15 20.64 -1.42
N VAL A 297 1.76 21.48 -2.27
CA VAL A 297 1.08 22.73 -2.65
C VAL A 297 0.93 22.96 -4.15
N ASP A 298 1.95 22.74 -4.99
CA ASP A 298 1.84 23.27 -6.36
C ASP A 298 1.48 22.24 -7.46
N ASP A 299 1.84 20.96 -7.34
CA ASP A 299 1.85 20.10 -8.55
C ASP A 299 0.87 18.92 -8.54
N GLY A 300 0.14 18.66 -7.46
CA GLY A 300 -0.77 17.50 -7.41
C GLY A 300 -0.04 16.16 -7.69
N GLN A 301 1.25 16.08 -7.34
CA GLN A 301 2.09 14.86 -7.42
C GLN A 301 2.34 14.24 -6.03
N PRO A 302 1.32 13.85 -5.24
CA PRO A 302 1.50 13.29 -3.89
C PRO A 302 2.04 11.85 -3.84
N PHE A 303 2.76 11.37 -4.87
CA PHE A 303 3.25 9.99 -4.88
C PHE A 303 4.74 9.88 -5.19
N LEU A 304 5.56 9.99 -4.15
CA LEU A 304 6.84 9.28 -4.12
C LEU A 304 6.50 7.80 -3.87
N GLY A 305 6.38 7.04 -4.94
CA GLY A 305 6.32 5.59 -4.85
C GLY A 305 7.66 5.01 -4.37
N TRP A 306 7.63 3.79 -3.84
CA TRP A 306 8.83 3.03 -3.52
C TRP A 306 8.81 1.67 -4.21
N CYS A 307 10.00 1.13 -4.42
CA CYS A 307 10.17 -0.29 -4.64
C CYS A 307 10.98 -0.87 -3.50
N TRP A 308 10.51 -2.00 -3.00
CA TRP A 308 11.16 -2.75 -1.95
C TRP A 308 11.30 -4.18 -2.42
N MET A 309 12.41 -4.83 -2.11
CA MET A 309 12.52 -6.27 -2.27
C MET A 309 13.41 -6.86 -1.20
N TYR A 310 13.18 -8.14 -0.92
CA TYR A 310 14.17 -8.98 -0.28
C TYR A 310 14.34 -10.27 -1.06
N LEU A 311 15.49 -10.91 -0.89
CA LEU A 311 15.87 -12.18 -1.50
C LEU A 311 16.55 -13.04 -0.44
N ASN A 312 15.89 -14.13 -0.04
CA ASN A 312 16.50 -15.23 0.68
C ASN A 312 17.29 -16.09 -0.32
N LEU A 313 18.61 -16.10 -0.18
CA LEU A 313 19.52 -16.85 -1.04
C LEU A 313 19.67 -18.29 -0.55
N ALA A 314 19.97 -19.22 -1.47
CA ALA A 314 20.05 -20.65 -1.17
C ALA A 314 21.16 -21.03 -0.18
N ASN A 315 22.16 -20.16 0.01
CA ASN A 315 23.23 -20.32 0.98
C ASN A 315 22.89 -19.75 2.38
N LYS A 316 21.61 -19.44 2.64
CA LYS A 316 21.10 -18.79 3.86
C LYS A 316 21.49 -17.31 4.03
N ASP A 317 22.12 -16.70 3.03
CA ASP A 317 22.33 -15.26 3.02
C ASP A 317 21.07 -14.53 2.56
N THR A 318 20.95 -13.24 2.87
CA THR A 318 19.80 -12.44 2.47
C THR A 318 20.25 -11.11 1.92
N LEU A 319 19.56 -10.66 0.87
CA LEU A 319 19.64 -9.30 0.38
C LEU A 319 18.29 -8.62 0.63
N MET A 320 18.31 -7.39 1.09
CA MET A 320 17.16 -6.50 1.08
C MET A 320 17.57 -5.18 0.45
N THR A 321 16.72 -4.61 -0.37
CA THR A 321 16.94 -3.30 -0.97
C THR A 321 15.61 -2.56 -1.07
N ILE A 322 15.65 -1.28 -0.71
CA ILE A 322 14.58 -0.34 -0.95
C ILE A 322 15.12 0.82 -1.77
N GLY A 323 14.31 1.33 -2.67
CA GLY A 323 14.56 2.64 -3.21
C GLY A 323 13.31 3.39 -3.57
N LEU A 324 13.47 4.72 -3.56
CA LEU A 324 12.41 5.67 -3.79
C LEU A 324 12.45 6.09 -5.26
N ASN A 325 11.27 6.30 -5.84
CA ASN A 325 11.18 6.95 -7.14
C ASN A 325 11.52 8.42 -6.98
N VAL A 326 12.59 8.85 -7.63
CA VAL A 326 13.01 10.24 -7.67
C VAL A 326 12.76 10.77 -9.07
N GLY A 327 11.72 11.59 -9.23
CA GLY A 327 11.48 12.36 -10.46
C GLY A 327 10.01 12.45 -10.91
N PRO A 328 9.66 13.50 -11.67
CA PRO A 328 8.35 13.65 -12.27
C PRO A 328 8.25 12.71 -13.47
N ASN A 329 7.80 11.48 -13.28
CA ASN A 329 7.40 10.65 -14.41
C ASN A 329 5.89 10.39 -14.39
N PRO A 330 5.09 11.35 -14.89
CA PRO A 330 3.67 11.15 -15.09
C PRO A 330 3.50 10.32 -16.35
N ILE A 331 3.63 8.99 -16.26
CA ILE A 331 3.24 8.05 -17.33
C ILE A 331 3.85 8.46 -18.70
N GLY A 332 5.19 8.45 -18.80
CA GLY A 332 5.91 8.77 -20.03
C GLY A 332 7.10 7.83 -20.27
N LEU A 333 6.80 6.57 -20.62
CA LEU A 333 7.58 5.64 -21.48
C LEU A 333 9.12 5.75 -21.54
N SER A 334 9.81 5.98 -20.42
CA SER A 334 11.23 5.63 -20.30
C SER A 334 11.33 4.37 -19.45
N PRO A 335 11.66 3.20 -20.01
CA PRO A 335 11.62 1.90 -19.33
C PRO A 335 12.76 1.70 -18.30
N GLN A 336 13.39 2.78 -17.83
CA GLN A 336 14.50 2.75 -16.89
C GLN A 336 14.32 3.92 -15.92
N LEU A 337 13.71 3.66 -14.77
CA LEU A 337 13.80 4.57 -13.64
C LEU A 337 15.08 4.20 -12.88
N PRO A 338 16.11 5.07 -12.82
CA PRO A 338 17.19 4.88 -11.89
C PRO A 338 16.61 5.07 -10.49
N ILE A 339 16.39 3.96 -9.80
CA ILE A 339 16.07 3.99 -8.38
C ILE A 339 17.36 4.24 -7.63
N ILE A 340 17.44 5.39 -6.97
CA ILE A 340 18.48 5.62 -5.97
C ILE A 340 18.10 4.74 -4.79
N SER A 341 18.78 3.60 -4.64
CA SER A 341 18.66 2.74 -3.46
C SER A 341 19.03 3.58 -2.24
N THR A 342 18.03 3.94 -1.43
CA THR A 342 18.23 4.74 -0.21
C THR A 342 18.71 3.89 0.94
N SER A 343 18.43 2.58 0.94
CA SER A 343 18.91 1.64 1.95
C SER A 343 18.98 0.22 1.39
N SER A 344 20.12 -0.43 1.54
CA SER A 344 20.30 -1.83 1.13
C SER A 344 21.16 -2.58 2.14
N TYR A 345 20.81 -3.84 2.41
CA TYR A 345 21.42 -4.68 3.43
C TYR A 345 21.72 -6.07 2.87
N TYR A 346 22.90 -6.58 3.20
CA TYR A 346 23.25 -7.98 3.05
C TYR A 346 23.36 -8.60 4.44
N THR A 347 22.80 -9.78 4.65
CA THR A 347 22.95 -10.50 5.91
C THR A 347 23.45 -11.92 5.66
N SER A 348 24.38 -12.38 6.48
CA SER A 348 24.81 -13.77 6.53
C SER A 348 24.72 -14.31 7.95
N ILE A 349 24.69 -15.63 8.14
CA ILE A 349 24.72 -16.23 9.48
C ILE A 349 26.17 -16.56 9.85
N LYS A 350 26.68 -15.96 10.92
CA LYS A 350 28.03 -16.23 11.46
C LYS A 350 27.95 -16.37 12.97
N GLU A 351 28.54 -17.45 13.50
CA GLU A 351 28.68 -17.68 14.95
C GLU A 351 27.34 -17.56 15.72
N GLY A 352 26.25 -18.01 15.09
CA GLY A 352 24.90 -17.99 15.66
C GLY A 352 24.21 -16.62 15.73
N LYS A 353 24.68 -15.66 14.93
CA LYS A 353 24.09 -14.33 14.78
C LYS A 353 24.03 -13.92 13.31
N LEU A 354 23.17 -12.95 13.02
CA LEU A 354 23.21 -12.25 11.75
C LEU A 354 24.41 -11.30 11.70
N ASP A 355 25.28 -11.51 10.73
CA ASP A 355 26.30 -10.56 10.32
C ASP A 355 25.74 -9.68 9.20
N VAL A 356 25.61 -8.39 9.46
CA VAL A 356 24.88 -7.44 8.63
C VAL A 356 25.86 -6.47 7.99
N THR A 357 25.83 -6.43 6.66
CA THR A 357 26.62 -5.49 5.87
C THR A 357 25.70 -4.49 5.19
N ILE A 358 25.86 -3.21 5.56
CA ILE A 358 25.12 -2.10 4.94
C ILE A 358 25.76 -1.77 3.59
N LEU A 359 24.97 -1.84 2.53
CA LEU A 359 25.42 -1.67 1.15
C LEU A 359 25.25 -0.23 0.65
N SER A 360 24.42 0.57 1.32
CA SER A 360 24.23 2.01 1.03
C SER A 360 25.09 2.85 1.97
N ASN A 361 26.10 3.55 1.45
CA ASN A 361 26.86 4.54 2.22
C ASN A 361 26.65 5.95 1.61
N PRO A 362 26.19 6.95 2.36
CA PRO A 362 26.01 8.30 1.83
C PRO A 362 27.33 8.96 1.38
N GLU A 363 28.49 8.54 1.92
CA GLU A 363 29.81 9.04 1.51
C GLU A 363 30.43 8.24 0.33
N LYS A 364 29.88 7.07 0.00
CA LYS A 364 30.35 6.18 -1.08
C LYS A 364 29.12 5.59 -1.79
N PRO A 365 28.80 6.01 -3.03
CA PRO A 365 27.55 5.65 -3.72
C PRO A 365 27.27 4.14 -3.65
N PRO A 366 25.98 3.74 -3.66
CA PRO A 366 25.55 2.43 -3.20
C PRO A 366 26.35 1.28 -3.83
N LEU A 367 26.77 0.35 -2.98
CA LEU A 367 27.45 -0.89 -3.33
C LEU A 367 26.51 -1.89 -4.01
N VAL A 368 25.20 -1.68 -3.88
CA VAL A 368 24.20 -2.35 -4.70
C VAL A 368 24.13 -1.64 -6.04
N GLY A 369 24.17 -2.45 -7.09
CA GLY A 369 23.89 -2.01 -8.44
C GLY A 369 22.64 -1.15 -8.58
N GLU A 370 22.57 -0.35 -9.64
CA GLU A 370 21.30 0.30 -10.01
C GLU A 370 20.21 -0.79 -10.10
N MET A 371 19.14 -0.64 -9.30
CA MET A 371 17.95 -1.47 -9.46
C MET A 371 17.21 -0.95 -10.69
N LYS A 372 17.33 -1.67 -11.79
CA LYS A 372 16.62 -1.36 -13.02
C LYS A 372 15.33 -2.14 -13.04
N ILE A 373 14.26 -1.39 -12.91
CA ILE A 373 12.93 -1.92 -13.15
C ILE A 373 12.72 -2.03 -14.65
N THR A 374 12.28 -3.21 -15.10
CA THR A 374 12.06 -3.53 -16.51
C THR A 374 10.69 -4.16 -16.72
N ASN A 375 10.26 -4.21 -17.98
CA ASN A 375 9.03 -4.91 -18.38
C ASN A 375 7.79 -4.43 -17.62
N PHE A 376 7.51 -3.13 -17.70
CA PHE A 376 6.30 -2.55 -17.12
C PHE A 376 5.06 -3.04 -17.87
N GLN A 377 4.08 -3.49 -17.11
CA GLN A 377 2.74 -3.77 -17.57
C GLN A 377 1.82 -2.64 -17.14
N VAL A 378 0.93 -2.24 -18.04
CA VAL A 378 -0.21 -1.39 -17.72
C VAL A 378 -1.37 -2.32 -17.43
N LEU A 379 -1.68 -2.50 -16.16
CA LEU A 379 -2.78 -3.36 -15.75
C LEU A 379 -3.97 -2.47 -15.38
N PRO A 380 -5.16 -2.72 -15.97
CA PRO A 380 -6.36 -2.07 -15.50
C PRO A 380 -6.56 -2.48 -14.05
N THR A 381 -6.80 -1.53 -13.16
CA THR A 381 -7.09 -1.94 -11.78
C THR A 381 -8.31 -2.86 -11.73
N ILE A 382 -8.45 -3.54 -10.59
CA ILE A 382 -9.65 -4.28 -10.19
C ILE A 382 -10.92 -3.39 -10.29
N THR A 383 -10.77 -2.07 -10.29
CA THR A 383 -11.84 -1.16 -10.68
C THR A 383 -11.83 -1.02 -12.21
N ASN A 384 -12.58 -1.88 -12.89
CA ASN A 384 -12.93 -1.72 -14.32
C ASN A 384 -13.85 -0.49 -14.54
N ALA A 385 -13.66 0.58 -13.78
CA ALA A 385 -14.48 1.76 -13.86
C ALA A 385 -14.29 2.42 -15.22
N SER A 386 -15.34 2.39 -16.05
CA SER A 386 -15.41 3.14 -17.29
C SER A 386 -15.40 4.64 -16.98
N GLY A 387 -14.33 5.33 -17.37
CA GLY A 387 -14.14 6.77 -17.19
C GLY A 387 -12.96 7.29 -18.01
N PRO A 388 -12.79 8.61 -18.17
CA PRO A 388 -11.70 9.19 -18.97
C PRO A 388 -10.30 8.90 -18.42
N TYR A 389 -10.20 8.44 -17.18
CA TYR A 389 -8.96 8.08 -16.49
C TYR A 389 -9.09 6.69 -15.85
N PRO A 390 -9.01 5.59 -16.63
CA PRO A 390 -8.94 4.27 -16.03
C PRO A 390 -7.69 4.24 -15.14
N PRO A 391 -7.82 3.92 -13.85
CA PRO A 391 -6.66 3.78 -13.00
C PRO A 391 -5.78 2.66 -13.59
N ASN A 392 -4.55 3.04 -13.86
CA ASN A 392 -3.54 2.20 -14.47
C ASN A 392 -2.31 2.31 -13.56
N ALA A 393 -1.76 1.19 -13.12
CA ALA A 393 -0.40 1.17 -12.57
C ALA A 393 0.58 0.73 -13.64
N LEU A 394 1.78 1.29 -13.57
CA LEU A 394 2.97 0.70 -14.17
C LEU A 394 3.54 -0.32 -13.20
N ILE A 395 3.28 -1.60 -13.44
CA ILE A 395 3.84 -2.68 -12.61
C ILE A 395 4.95 -3.38 -13.34
N PRO A 396 6.15 -3.46 -12.76
CA PRO A 396 7.21 -4.22 -13.36
C PRO A 396 7.07 -5.71 -13.18
N ASN A 397 7.53 -6.42 -14.20
CA ASN A 397 7.60 -7.88 -14.22
C ASN A 397 9.05 -8.39 -14.28
N GLY A 398 10.02 -7.50 -14.11
CA GLY A 398 11.44 -7.88 -14.05
C GLY A 398 12.28 -6.79 -13.42
N TRP A 399 13.26 -7.18 -12.62
CA TRP A 399 14.25 -6.27 -12.07
C TRP A 399 15.64 -6.80 -12.44
N THR A 400 16.49 -5.90 -12.90
CA THR A 400 17.91 -6.19 -13.09
C THR A 400 18.69 -5.43 -12.04
N LEU A 401 19.51 -6.14 -11.28
CA LEU A 401 20.49 -5.55 -10.38
C LEU A 401 21.78 -5.43 -11.18
N THR A 402 22.24 -4.20 -11.47
CA THR A 402 23.42 -3.98 -12.32
C THR A 402 24.59 -3.40 -11.55
N ASN A 403 25.71 -4.13 -11.48
CA ASN A 403 26.96 -3.72 -10.84
C ASN A 403 27.35 -2.23 -11.03
N VAL A 404 27.76 -1.56 -9.94
CA VAL A 404 28.49 -0.28 -9.99
C VAL A 404 30.00 -0.59 -10.00
N LYS A 405 30.65 -0.38 -11.15
CA LYS A 405 32.00 -0.88 -11.49
C LYS A 405 33.18 -0.40 -10.61
N ASP A 406 32.99 0.48 -9.63
CA ASP A 406 34.09 1.29 -9.07
C ASP A 406 34.45 1.04 -7.59
N HIS A 407 34.02 -0.06 -6.97
CA HIS A 407 34.25 -0.25 -5.53
C HIS A 407 34.98 -1.56 -5.14
N THR A 408 35.83 -1.42 -4.12
CA THR A 408 36.74 -2.44 -3.54
C THR A 408 36.02 -3.53 -2.73
N TRP A 409 34.70 -3.59 -2.78
CA TRP A 409 33.97 -4.71 -2.23
C TRP A 409 34.15 -5.93 -3.14
N ALA A 410 34.53 -7.05 -2.55
CA ALA A 410 34.92 -8.25 -3.28
C ALA A 410 33.77 -8.90 -4.10
N HIS A 411 32.53 -8.41 -3.97
CA HIS A 411 31.37 -9.02 -4.58
C HIS A 411 30.43 -7.97 -5.23
N ALA A 412 30.40 -7.96 -6.55
CA ALA A 412 29.50 -7.16 -7.36
C ALA A 412 28.18 -7.91 -7.52
N LEU A 413 27.13 -7.47 -6.81
CA LEU A 413 25.81 -8.06 -6.98
C LEU A 413 25.28 -7.73 -8.38
N ALA A 414 25.09 -8.77 -9.20
CA ALA A 414 24.43 -8.67 -10.48
C ALA A 414 23.51 -9.86 -10.70
N GLY A 415 22.26 -9.62 -11.08
CA GLY A 415 21.32 -10.71 -11.29
C GLY A 415 19.98 -10.26 -11.82
N ASN A 416 19.16 -11.25 -12.17
CA ASN A 416 17.81 -11.05 -12.67
C ASN A 416 16.81 -11.51 -11.61
N VAL A 417 15.87 -10.63 -11.30
CA VAL A 417 14.71 -10.92 -10.45
C VAL A 417 13.51 -11.08 -11.37
N THR A 418 12.85 -12.23 -11.29
CA THR A 418 11.70 -12.59 -12.14
C THR A 418 10.48 -12.82 -11.27
N ALA A 419 9.42 -12.02 -11.47
CA ALA A 419 8.17 -12.23 -10.78
C ALA A 419 7.52 -13.54 -11.19
N TRP A 420 6.85 -14.19 -10.24
CA TRP A 420 6.11 -15.39 -10.58
C TRP A 420 4.86 -15.04 -11.36
N SER A 421 4.19 -13.92 -11.10
CA SER A 421 2.95 -13.53 -11.80
C SER A 421 3.14 -12.25 -12.61
N ASP A 422 2.42 -12.17 -13.73
CA ASP A 422 2.38 -10.98 -14.58
C ASP A 422 1.53 -9.86 -13.95
N ASP A 423 0.53 -10.22 -13.12
CA ASP A 423 -0.32 -9.27 -12.40
C ASP A 423 -0.21 -9.48 -10.90
N ALA A 424 0.30 -8.44 -10.24
CA ALA A 424 0.41 -8.37 -8.81
C ALA A 424 -0.25 -7.11 -8.22
N THR A 425 -1.07 -6.40 -8.99
CA THR A 425 -1.72 -5.13 -8.59
C THR A 425 -2.91 -5.30 -7.66
N PHE A 426 -2.97 -4.61 -6.52
CA PHE A 426 -4.14 -4.59 -5.66
C PHE A 426 -4.42 -3.21 -5.08
N ASN A 427 -5.67 -3.00 -4.69
CA ASN A 427 -6.08 -1.80 -3.97
C ASN A 427 -5.77 -1.99 -2.49
N ALA A 428 -4.99 -1.08 -1.92
CA ALA A 428 -4.83 -0.92 -0.49
C ALA A 428 -6.17 -0.51 0.16
N GLU A 429 -6.17 -0.45 1.49
CA GLU A 429 -7.33 -0.11 2.31
C GLU A 429 -7.90 1.28 2.03
N ASP A 430 -7.01 2.20 1.66
CA ASP A 430 -7.28 3.57 1.25
C ASP A 430 -7.55 3.69 -0.27
N TRP A 431 -7.65 2.56 -0.98
CA TRP A 431 -7.86 2.48 -2.44
C TRP A 431 -6.69 2.99 -3.29
N SER A 432 -5.53 3.21 -2.68
CA SER A 432 -4.30 3.42 -3.44
C SER A 432 -3.84 2.10 -4.08
N LEU A 433 -3.15 2.20 -5.22
CA LEU A 433 -2.67 1.04 -5.95
C LEU A 433 -1.28 0.61 -5.45
N ALA A 434 -1.17 -0.66 -5.08
CA ALA A 434 0.06 -1.32 -4.68
C ALA A 434 0.26 -2.59 -5.51
N SER A 435 1.48 -3.12 -5.51
CA SER A 435 1.76 -4.40 -6.14
C SER A 435 2.84 -5.16 -5.38
N GLU A 436 2.59 -6.45 -5.17
CA GLU A 436 3.53 -7.35 -4.50
C GLU A 436 3.49 -8.74 -5.09
N MET A 437 4.67 -9.32 -5.27
CA MET A 437 4.79 -10.66 -5.84
C MET A 437 5.99 -11.41 -5.32
N PRO A 438 5.87 -12.74 -5.18
CA PRO A 438 7.03 -13.58 -5.02
C PRO A 438 7.88 -13.52 -6.30
N VAL A 439 9.19 -13.56 -6.10
CA VAL A 439 10.18 -13.47 -7.16
C VAL A 439 11.21 -14.58 -7.03
N ASP A 440 11.74 -15.03 -8.17
CA ASP A 440 12.99 -15.79 -8.22
C ASP A 440 14.15 -14.85 -8.52
N PHE A 441 15.31 -15.12 -7.94
CA PHE A 441 16.55 -14.45 -8.25
C PHE A 441 17.56 -15.41 -8.86
N THR A 442 18.09 -15.02 -10.01
CA THR A 442 19.20 -15.70 -10.68
C THR A 442 20.41 -14.79 -10.71
N ASP A 443 21.48 -15.20 -10.04
CA ASP A 443 22.76 -14.50 -10.06
C ASP A 443 23.37 -14.59 -11.47
N THR A 444 23.86 -13.46 -11.97
CA THR A 444 24.59 -13.37 -13.25
C THR A 444 26.06 -13.04 -13.06
N SER A 445 26.47 -12.72 -11.83
CA SER A 445 27.88 -12.45 -11.48
C SER A 445 28.70 -13.73 -11.27
N GLY A 446 28.05 -14.84 -10.91
CA GLY A 446 28.69 -16.07 -10.44
C GLY A 446 29.19 -16.00 -9.00
N GLN A 447 28.86 -14.94 -8.25
CA GLN A 447 29.37 -14.66 -6.91
C GLN A 447 28.35 -14.91 -5.79
N PHE A 448 27.06 -14.94 -6.13
CA PHE A 448 25.99 -15.12 -5.15
C PHE A 448 25.21 -16.39 -5.46
N ALA A 449 24.62 -16.99 -4.41
CA ALA A 449 23.67 -18.06 -4.63
C ALA A 449 22.39 -17.52 -5.27
N ASN A 450 21.74 -18.33 -6.11
CA ASN A 450 20.38 -18.06 -6.53
C ASN A 450 19.45 -18.03 -5.31
N GLY A 451 18.31 -17.37 -5.46
CA GLY A 451 17.42 -17.11 -4.34
C GLY A 451 15.98 -16.90 -4.73
N THR A 452 15.20 -16.57 -3.72
CA THR A 452 13.75 -16.39 -3.81
C THR A 452 13.36 -15.31 -2.82
N GLY A 453 12.28 -14.59 -3.07
CA GLY A 453 11.84 -13.57 -2.14
C GLY A 453 10.59 -12.88 -2.60
N TYR A 454 10.43 -11.61 -2.24
CA TYR A 454 9.32 -10.78 -2.71
C TYR A 454 9.84 -9.44 -3.22
N ALA A 455 9.13 -8.91 -4.21
CA ALA A 455 9.23 -7.53 -4.65
C ALA A 455 7.89 -6.83 -4.44
N GLU A 456 7.97 -5.60 -3.95
CA GLU A 456 6.88 -4.68 -3.70
C GLU A 456 7.12 -3.40 -4.52
N VAL A 457 6.02 -2.85 -5.01
CA VAL A 457 5.96 -1.63 -5.81
C VAL A 457 4.73 -0.84 -5.34
N ILE A 458 4.94 0.29 -4.69
CA ILE A 458 3.87 1.18 -4.24
C ILE A 458 3.99 2.53 -4.94
N GLY A 459 2.86 3.12 -5.31
CA GLY A 459 2.81 4.49 -5.79
C GLY A 459 3.16 4.74 -7.24
N TYR A 460 2.95 3.72 -8.08
CA TYR A 460 3.07 3.82 -9.55
C TYR A 460 1.73 4.13 -10.22
N GLU A 461 0.73 4.48 -9.42
CA GLU A 461 -0.52 5.04 -9.89
C GLU A 461 -0.37 6.56 -10.08
N ASN A 462 -1.01 7.08 -11.13
CA ASN A 462 -1.16 8.52 -11.30
C ASN A 462 -1.90 9.13 -10.09
N SER A 463 -1.22 10.01 -9.38
CA SER A 463 -1.71 10.60 -8.14
C SER A 463 -2.99 11.41 -8.30
N PHE A 464 -3.15 12.13 -9.41
CA PHE A 464 -4.36 12.87 -9.73
C PHE A 464 -5.55 11.91 -9.94
N SER A 465 -5.32 10.79 -10.61
CA SER A 465 -6.33 9.75 -10.81
C SER A 465 -6.76 9.14 -9.46
N PHE A 466 -5.82 8.87 -8.57
CA PHE A 466 -6.13 8.43 -7.20
C PHE A 466 -6.96 9.49 -6.46
N GLN A 467 -6.48 10.74 -6.44
CA GLN A 467 -7.13 11.84 -5.74
C GLN A 467 -8.57 12.06 -6.23
N GLN A 468 -8.80 12.06 -7.54
CA GLN A 468 -10.14 12.18 -8.10
C GLN A 468 -11.07 11.07 -7.63
N ARG A 469 -10.63 9.80 -7.70
CA ARG A 469 -11.44 8.67 -7.23
C ARG A 469 -11.73 8.75 -5.73
N ALA A 470 -10.72 9.12 -4.95
CA ALA A 470 -10.84 9.30 -3.51
C ALA A 470 -11.86 10.39 -3.17
N LEU A 471 -11.79 11.55 -3.84
CA LEU A 471 -12.74 12.64 -3.64
C LEU A 471 -14.16 12.26 -4.05
N VAL A 472 -14.34 11.62 -5.21
CA VAL A 472 -15.66 11.11 -5.65
C VAL A 472 -16.24 10.14 -4.61
N PHE A 473 -15.43 9.24 -4.07
CA PHE A 473 -15.86 8.35 -3.00
C PHE A 473 -16.27 9.11 -1.74
N LEU A 474 -15.48 10.11 -1.30
CA LEU A 474 -15.80 10.92 -0.12
C LEU A 474 -17.07 11.75 -0.30
N GLU A 475 -17.38 12.18 -1.53
CA GLU A 475 -18.57 12.98 -1.84
C GLU A 475 -19.83 12.14 -2.02
N THR A 476 -19.71 10.95 -2.60
CA THR A 476 -20.87 10.12 -2.99
C THR A 476 -21.11 8.93 -2.08
N GLY A 477 -20.11 8.50 -1.30
CA GLY A 477 -20.14 7.26 -0.53
C GLY A 477 -20.08 5.98 -1.39
N VAL A 478 -19.90 6.11 -2.72
CA VAL A 478 -19.90 4.97 -3.66
C VAL A 478 -18.46 4.52 -3.93
N LEU A 479 -18.16 3.25 -3.68
CA LEU A 479 -16.81 2.70 -3.87
C LEU A 479 -16.37 2.80 -5.35
N PRO A 480 -15.10 3.15 -5.60
CA PRO A 480 -14.55 3.11 -6.95
C PRO A 480 -14.70 1.70 -7.56
N GLY A 481 -15.21 1.61 -8.79
CA GLY A 481 -15.48 0.32 -9.45
C GLY A 481 -16.79 -0.36 -9.06
N ALA A 482 -17.45 0.07 -7.97
CA ALA A 482 -18.88 -0.14 -7.77
C ALA A 482 -19.67 0.90 -8.57
N ILE A 483 -19.26 1.16 -9.82
CA ILE A 483 -20.27 1.58 -10.79
C ILE A 483 -21.29 0.44 -10.68
N PRO A 484 -22.54 0.70 -10.25
CA PRO A 484 -23.57 -0.30 -10.46
C PRO A 484 -23.35 -0.74 -11.89
N GLU A 485 -23.29 -2.04 -12.19
CA GLU A 485 -23.56 -2.44 -13.57
C GLU A 485 -24.73 -1.56 -13.97
N VAL A 486 -24.48 -0.62 -14.88
CA VAL A 486 -25.56 0.17 -15.41
C VAL A 486 -26.24 -0.89 -16.24
N SER A 487 -27.12 -1.62 -15.58
CA SER A 487 -28.19 -2.34 -16.18
C SER A 487 -28.97 -1.25 -16.90
N LEU A 488 -28.48 -0.93 -18.10
CA LEU A 488 -29.25 -0.37 -19.20
C LEU A 488 -30.52 -1.23 -19.42
N ALA A 489 -30.56 -2.45 -18.85
CA ALA A 489 -31.73 -3.30 -18.76
C ALA A 489 -32.83 -2.83 -17.77
N ALA A 490 -32.61 -1.81 -16.92
CA ALA A 490 -33.64 -1.38 -15.95
C ALA A 490 -34.31 -0.02 -16.24
N THR A 491 -33.73 0.82 -17.10
CA THR A 491 -34.44 1.98 -17.66
C THR A 491 -34.14 2.06 -19.14
N LYS A 492 -35.15 1.78 -19.98
CA LYS A 492 -35.06 2.01 -21.42
C LYS A 492 -34.54 3.44 -21.63
N PRO A 493 -33.40 3.65 -22.34
CA PRO A 493 -32.96 4.99 -22.67
C PRO A 493 -34.13 5.73 -23.33
N ILE A 494 -34.50 6.90 -22.78
CA ILE A 494 -35.55 7.72 -23.36
C ILE A 494 -34.89 8.47 -24.52
N LEU A 495 -35.20 8.00 -25.72
CA LEU A 495 -34.72 8.61 -26.95
C LEU A 495 -35.69 9.74 -27.32
N VAL A 496 -35.27 10.99 -27.16
CA VAL A 496 -36.07 12.15 -27.58
C VAL A 496 -35.55 12.62 -28.93
N LYS A 497 -36.38 12.47 -29.98
CA LYS A 497 -36.12 13.07 -31.29
C LYS A 497 -36.56 14.52 -31.26
N LEU A 498 -35.62 15.45 -31.39
CA LEU A 498 -35.93 16.87 -31.46
C LEU A 498 -36.43 17.23 -32.87
N GLY A 499 -37.75 17.33 -33.08
CA GLY A 499 -38.33 17.90 -34.31
C GLY A 499 -38.41 19.44 -34.33
N LYS A 500 -38.81 20.05 -35.46
CA LYS A 500 -38.77 21.51 -35.77
C LYS A 500 -39.48 22.52 -34.83
N LYS A 501 -40.00 22.13 -33.66
CA LYS A 501 -40.70 23.04 -32.72
C LYS A 501 -40.24 22.83 -31.26
N PRO A 502 -39.51 23.79 -30.65
CA PRO A 502 -38.94 23.67 -29.30
C PRO A 502 -39.97 23.37 -28.19
N ARG A 503 -41.21 23.88 -28.33
CA ARG A 503 -42.26 23.70 -27.32
C ARG A 503 -42.77 22.26 -27.19
N SER A 504 -42.59 21.39 -28.19
CA SER A 504 -43.03 19.99 -28.09
C SER A 504 -42.05 19.12 -27.31
N HIS A 505 -40.77 19.48 -27.22
CA HIS A 505 -39.73 18.63 -26.59
C HIS A 505 -39.77 18.69 -25.07
N ILE A 506 -39.93 19.88 -24.50
CA ILE A 506 -40.09 20.07 -23.06
C ILE A 506 -41.33 19.34 -22.54
N THR A 507 -42.38 19.26 -23.34
CA THR A 507 -43.63 18.56 -22.96
C THR A 507 -43.42 17.06 -22.86
N GLN A 508 -42.74 16.42 -23.84
CA GLN A 508 -42.39 14.99 -23.78
C GLN A 508 -41.42 14.65 -22.65
N LEU A 509 -40.49 15.54 -22.34
CA LEU A 509 -39.55 15.35 -21.23
C LEU A 509 -40.25 15.49 -19.87
N ARG A 510 -41.20 16.43 -19.73
CA ARG A 510 -42.03 16.60 -18.51
C ARG A 510 -42.96 15.42 -18.22
N GLU A 511 -43.28 14.59 -19.21
CA GLU A 511 -44.04 13.34 -19.00
C GLU A 511 -43.19 12.27 -18.31
N ASN A 512 -41.86 12.38 -18.35
CA ASN A 512 -40.93 11.36 -17.86
C ASN A 512 -40.02 11.84 -16.71
N PHE A 513 -39.91 13.14 -16.49
CA PHE A 513 -39.03 13.74 -15.48
C PHE A 513 -39.73 14.88 -14.76
N ASP A 514 -39.53 15.00 -13.45
CA ASP A 514 -40.08 16.06 -12.61
C ASP A 514 -39.00 16.94 -11.97
N GLY A 515 -39.43 18.11 -11.48
CA GLY A 515 -38.67 18.95 -10.58
C GLY A 515 -37.24 19.33 -11.06
N PRO A 516 -36.22 19.26 -10.16
CA PRO A 516 -34.86 19.77 -10.42
C PRO A 516 -34.12 19.13 -11.61
N ILE A 517 -34.52 17.91 -12.01
CA ILE A 517 -33.92 17.20 -13.14
C ILE A 517 -34.32 17.88 -14.46
N MET A 518 -35.58 18.32 -14.57
CA MET A 518 -36.06 19.05 -15.74
C MET A 518 -35.41 20.42 -15.90
N ASP A 519 -35.07 21.08 -14.80
CA ASP A 519 -34.35 22.36 -14.85
C ASP A 519 -32.95 22.17 -15.43
N LYS A 520 -32.21 21.15 -14.97
CA LYS A 520 -30.89 20.79 -15.54
C LYS A 520 -30.96 20.40 -17.01
N ILE A 521 -31.92 19.56 -17.40
CA ILE A 521 -32.10 19.18 -18.81
C ILE A 521 -32.41 20.43 -19.64
N SER A 522 -33.27 21.32 -19.15
CA SER A 522 -33.60 22.56 -19.84
C SER A 522 -32.39 23.47 -20.02
N ASP A 523 -31.50 23.56 -19.06
CA ASP A 523 -30.33 24.43 -19.13
C ASP A 523 -29.27 23.88 -20.08
N ILE A 524 -29.05 22.56 -20.09
CA ILE A 524 -28.18 21.89 -21.07
C ILE A 524 -28.69 22.12 -22.49
N LEU A 525 -30.00 21.97 -22.72
CA LEU A 525 -30.60 22.20 -24.04
C LEU A 525 -30.41 23.64 -24.52
N LYS A 526 -30.64 24.63 -23.66
CA LYS A 526 -30.40 26.04 -23.98
C LYS A 526 -28.93 26.31 -24.31
N GLY A 527 -28.00 25.67 -23.60
CA GLY A 527 -26.56 25.77 -23.89
C GLY A 527 -26.21 25.22 -25.27
N LEU A 528 -26.69 24.01 -25.60
CA LEU A 528 -26.46 23.38 -26.91
C LEU A 528 -27.09 24.18 -28.06
N GLU A 529 -28.27 24.76 -27.84
CA GLU A 529 -28.91 25.67 -28.80
C GLU A 529 -28.10 26.96 -29.01
N ALA A 530 -27.62 27.57 -27.93
CA ALA A 530 -26.78 28.77 -28.00
C ALA A 530 -25.44 28.51 -28.73
N GLU A 531 -24.93 27.29 -28.64
CA GLU A 531 -23.74 26.83 -29.35
C GLU A 531 -24.01 26.40 -30.81
N GLY A 532 -25.26 26.43 -31.27
CA GLY A 532 -25.63 25.99 -32.62
C GLY A 532 -25.45 24.48 -32.86
N LYS A 533 -25.38 23.67 -31.79
CA LYS A 533 -25.12 22.22 -31.84
C LYS A 533 -26.38 21.37 -31.93
N VAL A 534 -27.55 22.00 -32.02
CA VAL A 534 -28.83 21.32 -32.18
C VAL A 534 -29.28 21.49 -33.64
N GLU A 535 -29.01 20.46 -34.45
CA GLU A 535 -29.48 20.33 -35.83
C GLU A 535 -30.83 19.59 -35.91
N ASP A 536 -31.48 19.66 -37.08
CA ASP A 536 -32.85 19.16 -37.37
C ASP A 536 -33.10 17.67 -37.06
N ASP A 537 -32.04 16.88 -36.85
CA ASP A 537 -32.07 15.43 -36.56
C ASP A 537 -31.32 15.03 -35.28
N THR A 538 -30.97 16.00 -34.44
CA THR A 538 -30.23 15.75 -33.19
C THR A 538 -31.06 14.87 -32.25
N GLN A 539 -30.48 13.72 -31.89
CA GLN A 539 -31.05 12.81 -30.90
C GLN A 539 -30.34 13.00 -29.58
N ILE A 540 -31.11 13.24 -28.53
CA ILE A 540 -30.57 13.31 -27.17
C ILE A 540 -30.95 12.03 -26.46
N VAL A 541 -29.93 11.32 -26.01
CA VAL A 541 -30.07 10.14 -25.18
C VAL A 541 -29.85 10.57 -23.73
N ILE A 542 -30.91 10.52 -22.94
CA ILE A 542 -30.82 10.83 -21.51
C ILE A 542 -30.73 9.50 -20.76
N ALA A 543 -29.55 9.23 -20.20
CA ALA A 543 -29.33 8.11 -19.29
C ALA A 543 -29.42 8.64 -17.85
N MET A 544 -30.45 8.19 -17.12
CA MET A 544 -30.58 8.50 -15.69
C MET A 544 -29.72 7.51 -14.90
N VAL A 545 -28.77 8.03 -14.15
CA VAL A 545 -28.00 7.25 -13.17
C VAL A 545 -28.70 7.47 -11.83
N LYS A 546 -29.18 6.39 -11.21
CA LYS A 546 -29.85 6.45 -9.91
C LYS A 546 -28.82 6.48 -8.78
#